data_AF-A0A1X0MLK5-F1
#
_entry.id   AF-A0A1X0MLK5-F1
#
_cell.length_a   1.000
_cell.length_b   1.000
_cell.length_c   1.000
_cell.angle_alpha   90.00
_cell.angle_beta   90.00
_cell.angle_gamma   90.00
#
_symmetry.space_group_name_H-M   'P 1'
#
loop_
_entity.id
_entity.type
_entity.pdbx_description
1 polymer ?
#
loop_
_entity_poly.entity_id
_entity_poly.type
_entity_poly.pdbx_seq_one_letter_code
_entity_poly.pdbx_strand_id
1 'polypeptide(L)' 'MARVDQREDEPENTLYYFHTDQIGTPLEMTDIDGQIVWQATYKAWGSLEALTVNEVEQNLRF' A
#
# COMPACT_ATOMS: atom_id res chain seq x y z
N MET A 1 8.65 4.92 -0.36
CA MET A 1 7.79 6.01 -0.90
C MET A 1 6.70 6.31 0.13
N ALA A 2 5.96 7.42 0.04
CA ALA A 2 4.86 7.72 0.98
C ALA A 2 3.61 8.23 0.24
N ARG A 3 2.42 7.91 0.75
CA ARG A 3 1.11 8.36 0.25
C ARG A 3 0.40 9.17 1.33
N VAL A 4 -0.23 10.26 0.93
CA VAL A 4 -1.08 11.06 1.82
C VAL A 4 -2.49 11.02 1.27
N ASP A 5 -3.44 10.54 2.06
CA ASP A 5 -4.86 10.61 1.74
C ASP A 5 -5.53 11.72 2.55
N GLN A 6 -6.40 12.47 1.88
CA GLN A 6 -7.30 13.42 2.52
C GLN A 6 -8.73 12.88 2.34
N ARG A 7 -9.32 12.36 3.42
CA ARG A 7 -10.71 11.91 3.43
C ARG A 7 -11.58 13.04 3.96
N GLU A 8 -12.74 13.27 3.34
CA GLU A 8 -13.67 14.34 3.77
C GLU A 8 -14.16 14.15 5.22
N ASP A 9 -14.12 12.92 5.73
CA ASP A 9 -14.54 12.55 7.08
C ASP A 9 -13.41 12.65 8.13
N GLU A 10 -12.15 12.81 7.71
CA GLU A 10 -11.00 12.94 8.61
C GLU A 10 -10.46 14.37 8.59
N PRO A 11 -10.38 15.05 9.76
CA PRO A 11 -9.91 16.43 9.83
C PRO A 11 -8.41 16.57 9.52
N GLU A 12 -7.67 15.47 9.54
CA GLU A 12 -6.23 15.41 9.35
C GLU A 12 -5.88 14.51 8.17
N ASN A 13 -4.80 14.86 7.46
CA ASN A 13 -4.28 14.05 6.36
C ASN A 13 -3.72 12.72 6.90
N THR A 14 -4.19 11.59 6.37
CA THR A 14 -3.67 10.27 6.75
C THR A 14 -2.40 9.96 5.95
N LEU A 15 -1.30 9.65 6.64
CA LEU A 15 0.00 9.33 6.04
C LEU A 15 0.24 7.82 6.01
N TYR A 16 0.71 7.33 4.87
CA TYR A 16 1.09 5.93 4.67
C TYR A 16 2.48 5.79 4.07
N TYR A 17 3.18 4.71 4.41
CA TYR A 17 4.52 4.38 3.92
C TYR A 17 4.48 3.13 3.06
N PHE A 18 5.01 3.22 1.84
CA PHE A 18 5.17 2.05 0.96
C PHE A 18 6.53 1.40 1.17
N HIS A 19 6.49 0.08 1.32
CA HIS A 19 7.65 -0.80 1.29
C HIS A 19 7.67 -1.53 -0.05
N THR A 20 8.76 -1.33 -0.80
CA THR A 20 8.88 -1.79 -2.18
C THR A 20 10.04 -2.75 -2.35
N ASP A 21 9.95 -3.60 -3.37
CA ASP A 21 11.09 -4.41 -3.81
C ASP A 21 12.19 -3.57 -4.48
N GLN A 22 13.23 -4.25 -4.97
CA GLN A 22 14.40 -3.64 -5.62
C GLN A 22 14.09 -2.88 -6.93
N ILE A 23 12.94 -3.13 -7.57
CA ILE A 23 12.52 -2.43 -8.79
C ILE A 23 11.40 -1.42 -8.55
N GLY A 24 10.98 -1.24 -7.28
CA GLY A 24 9.98 -0.24 -6.88
C GLY A 24 8.55 -0.75 -6.86
N THR A 25 8.31 -2.06 -7.00
CA THR A 25 6.98 -2.66 -6.87
C THR A 25 6.54 -2.59 -5.40
N PRO A 26 5.40 -1.95 -5.07
CA PRO A 26 4.90 -1.93 -3.70
C PRO A 26 4.46 -3.32 -3.26
N LEU A 27 5.00 -3.81 -2.15
CA LEU A 27 4.61 -5.09 -1.54
C LEU A 27 3.74 -4.86 -0.32
N GLU A 28 4.00 -3.80 0.44
CA GLU A 28 3.31 -3.48 1.68
C GLU A 28 3.10 -1.97 1.82
N MET A 29 2.07 -1.60 2.57
CA MET A 29 1.82 -0.25 3.01
C MET A 29 1.51 -0.25 4.51
N THR A 30 2.17 0.63 5.25
CA THR A 30 1.92 0.82 6.68
C THR A 30 1.39 2.21 6.98
N ASP A 31 0.59 2.34 8.03
CA ASP A 31 0.24 3.63 8.62
C ASP A 31 1.41 4.24 9.42
N ILE A 32 1.15 5.34 10.12
CA ILE A 32 2.14 6.05 10.95
C ILE A 32 2.55 5.27 12.20
N ASP A 33 1.69 4.37 12.70
CA ASP A 33 1.95 3.50 13.84
C ASP A 33 2.67 2.20 13.45
N GLY A 34 2.91 2.00 12.14
CA GLY A 34 3.58 0.85 11.58
C GLY A 34 2.67 -0.36 11.34
N GLN A 35 1.35 -0.20 11.42
CA GLN A 35 0.41 -1.28 11.11
C GLN A 35 0.29 -1.47 9.61
N ILE A 36 0.28 -2.72 9.16
CA ILE A 36 0.10 -3.06 7.75
C ILE A 36 -1.37 -2.86 7.40
N VAL A 37 -1.64 -1.92 6.48
CA VAL A 37 -2.98 -1.58 6.01
C VAL A 37 -3.23 -2.02 4.57
N TRP A 38 -2.17 -2.41 3.85
CA TRP A 38 -2.25 -3.03 2.53
C TRP A 38 -1.03 -3.94 2.31
N GLN A 39 -1.23 -5.11 1.71
CA GLN A 39 -0.14 -6.04 1.37
C GLN A 39 -0.53 -6.92 0.18
N ALA A 40 0.35 -6.99 -0.81
CA ALA A 40 0.21 -7.84 -1.99
C ALA A 40 1.47 -8.67 -2.26
N THR A 41 1.27 -9.85 -2.83
CA THR A 41 2.34 -10.71 -3.35
C THR A 41 2.15 -10.85 -4.86
N TYR A 42 3.25 -10.77 -5.61
CA TYR A 42 3.27 -10.86 -7.06
C TYR A 42 4.04 -12.10 -7.52
N LYS A 43 3.61 -12.67 -8.65
CA LYS A 43 4.35 -13.70 -9.38
C LYS A 43 5.58 -13.09 -10.06
N ALA A 44 6.49 -13.95 -10.52
CA ALA A 44 7.75 -13.59 -11.18
C ALA A 44 7.63 -12.62 -12.39
N TRP A 45 6.42 -12.41 -12.92
CA TRP A 45 6.13 -11.53 -14.06
C TRP A 45 5.07 -10.46 -13.74
N GLY A 46 4.94 -10.08 -12.46
CA GLY A 46 4.16 -8.90 -12.05
C GLY A 46 2.65 -9.13 -11.92
N SER A 47 2.14 -10.33 -12.16
CA SER A 47 0.75 -10.62 -11.84
C SER A 47 0.53 -10.79 -10.35
N LEU A 48 -0.54 -10.17 -9.86
CA LEU A 48 -1.02 -10.33 -8.50
C LEU A 48 -1.27 -11.81 -8.21
N GLU A 49 -0.56 -12.33 -7.22
CA GLU A 49 -0.76 -13.67 -6.70
C GLU A 49 -1.78 -13.66 -5.56
N ALA A 50 -1.61 -12.72 -4.62
CA ALA A 50 -2.46 -12.59 -3.45
C ALA A 50 -2.52 -11.14 -2.97
N LEU A 51 -3.68 -10.76 -2.43
CA LEU A 51 -3.89 -9.53 -1.69
C LEU A 51 -4.26 -9.91 -0.25
N THR A 52 -3.27 -9.88 0.64
CA THR A 52 -3.39 -10.42 2.00
C THR A 52 -4.04 -9.41 2.94
N VAL A 53 -3.77 -8.12 2.73
CA VAL A 53 -4.37 -7.00 3.48
C VAL A 53 -4.86 -5.96 2.48
N ASN A 54 -6.08 -5.46 2.66
CA ASN A 54 -6.69 -4.45 1.79
C ASN A 54 -7.63 -3.52 2.57
N GLU A 55 -7.14 -2.97 3.68
CA GLU A 55 -7.90 -2.01 4.48
C GLU A 55 -7.90 -0.63 3.81
N VAL A 56 -6.84 -0.30 3.08
CA VAL A 56 -6.75 0.89 2.23
C VAL A 56 -6.63 0.49 0.77
N GLU A 57 -7.56 0.95 -0.06
CA GLU A 57 -7.57 0.66 -1.49
C GLU A 57 -6.32 1.21 -2.19
N GLN A 58 -5.58 0.31 -2.87
CA GLN A 58 -4.50 0.68 -3.79
C GLN A 58 -4.88 0.26 -5.22
N ASN A 59 -5.03 1.26 -6.09
CA ASN A 59 -5.34 1.06 -7.51
C ASN A 59 -4.09 0.79 -8.37
N LEU A 60 -3.14 0.01 -7.85
CA LEU A 60 -1.93 -0.32 -8.60
C LEU A 60 -2.30 -1.22 -9.78
N ARG A 61 -1.86 -0.82 -10.98
CA ARG A 61 -1.95 -1.62 -12.21
C ARG A 61 -0.54 -1.82 -12.72
N PHE A 62 -0.10 -3.07 -12.82
CA PHE A 62 1.20 -3.50 -13.34
C PHE A 62 1.02 -4.12 -14.71
#